data_AF-A0A7X8EV75-F1
#
_entry.id   AF-A0A7X8EV75-F1
#
_cell.length_a   1.000
_cell.length_b   1.000
_cell.length_c   1.000
_cell.angle_alpha   90.00
_cell.angle_beta   90.00
_cell.angle_gamma   90.00
#
_symmetry.space_group_name_H-M   'P 1'
#
loop_
_entity.id
_entity.type
_entity.pdbx_description
1 polymer ?
#
loop_
_entity_poly.entity_id
_entity_poly.type
_entity_poly.pdbx_seq_one_letter_code
_entity_poly.pdbx_strand_id
1 'polypeptide(L)'
;MGLMGNKGYTPSYVLMQIENCISAAETASQSKVVVDKLYEATKFISQLEEMEKKGVYKSKPSSKEYAKAFVNKKDKILMDGIKRAYAAGETKEEILKNRKFYSDELIAFIENL
;
A
#
# COMPACT_ATOMS: atom_id res chain seq x y z
N MET A 1 12.45 -36.17 -8.37
CA MET A 1 12.68 -34.80 -7.86
C MET A 1 13.04 -33.93 -9.05
N GLY A 2 12.31 -32.85 -9.31
CA GLY A 2 12.66 -31.93 -10.40
C GLY A 2 11.62 -30.85 -10.57
N LEU A 3 12.04 -29.60 -10.29
CA LEU A 3 11.31 -28.34 -10.46
C LEU A 3 10.35 -27.96 -9.31
N MET A 4 10.89 -27.80 -8.10
CA MET A 4 10.48 -26.67 -7.26
C MET A 4 10.91 -25.38 -7.98
N GLY A 5 10.16 -24.98 -9.00
CA GLY A 5 10.34 -23.69 -9.66
C GLY A 5 10.05 -22.59 -8.65
N ASN A 6 11.00 -21.68 -8.46
CA ASN A 6 10.86 -20.45 -7.66
C ASN A 6 9.42 -19.92 -7.70
N LYS A 7 8.66 -20.07 -6.61
CA LYS A 7 7.33 -19.45 -6.44
C LYS A 7 7.37 -17.91 -6.39
N GLY A 8 8.51 -17.30 -6.64
CA GLY A 8 8.70 -15.87 -6.51
C GLY A 8 8.83 -15.21 -7.88
N TYR A 9 8.09 -14.11 -8.06
CA TYR A 9 8.45 -13.02 -8.98
C TYR A 9 8.01 -13.13 -10.44
N THR A 10 6.83 -13.68 -10.73
CA THR A 10 6.16 -13.34 -12.01
C THR A 10 5.49 -11.97 -11.91
N PRO A 11 5.35 -11.21 -13.01
CA PRO A 11 4.64 -9.94 -12.97
C PRO A 11 3.19 -10.09 -12.47
N SER A 12 2.50 -11.17 -12.85
CA SER A 12 1.16 -11.48 -12.35
C SER A 12 1.10 -11.68 -10.84
N TYR A 13 2.13 -12.32 -10.25
CA TYR A 13 2.24 -12.46 -8.81
C TYR A 13 2.44 -11.11 -8.13
N VAL A 14 3.34 -10.27 -8.65
CA VAL A 14 3.61 -8.93 -8.09
C VAL A 14 2.36 -8.05 -8.14
N LEU A 15 1.65 -8.05 -9.28
CA LEU A 15 0.38 -7.32 -9.45
C LEU A 15 -0.66 -7.78 -8.43
N MET A 16 -0.82 -9.09 -8.25
CA MET A 16 -1.73 -9.63 -7.25
C MET A 16 -1.36 -9.20 -5.83
N GLN A 17 -0.07 -9.15 -5.48
CA GLN A 17 0.37 -8.69 -4.16
C GLN A 17 0.07 -7.20 -3.94
N ILE A 18 0.21 -6.34 -4.96
CA ILE A 18 -0.16 -4.92 -4.87
C ILE A 18 -1.65 -4.79 -4.51
N GLU A 19 -2.52 -5.49 -5.24
CA GLU A 19 -3.97 -5.44 -5.00
C GLU A 19 -4.35 -6.01 -3.62
N ASN A 20 -3.70 -7.11 -3.20
CA ASN A 20 -3.90 -7.69 -1.86
C ASN A 20 -3.52 -6.71 -0.75
N CYS A 21 -2.40 -5.99 -0.91
CA CYS A 21 -1.98 -4.97 0.06
C CYS A 21 -2.98 -3.81 0.11
N ILE A 22 -3.47 -3.34 -1.03
CA ILE A 22 -4.48 -2.26 -1.07
C ILE A 22 -5.77 -2.71 -0.39
N SER A 23 -6.29 -3.89 -0.74
CA SER A 23 -7.53 -4.42 -0.16
C SER A 23 -7.41 -4.64 1.36
N ALA A 24 -6.24 -5.12 1.83
CA ALA A 24 -5.97 -5.25 3.26
C ALA A 24 -5.93 -3.87 3.96
N ALA A 25 -5.36 -2.84 3.35
CA ALA A 25 -5.37 -1.49 3.89
C ALA A 25 -6.79 -0.89 3.94
N GLU A 26 -7.62 -1.17 2.93
CA GLU A 26 -9.01 -0.71 2.84
C GLU A 26 -9.93 -1.34 3.89
N THR A 27 -9.58 -2.52 4.41
CA THR A 27 -10.41 -3.26 5.39
C THR A 27 -9.82 -3.25 6.80
N ALA A 28 -8.58 -2.80 6.96
CA ALA A 28 -7.93 -2.72 8.27
C ALA A 28 -8.65 -1.75 9.22
N SER A 29 -8.74 -2.17 10.48
CA SER A 29 -9.27 -1.41 11.62
C SER A 29 -8.16 -0.88 12.54
N GLN A 30 -6.89 -0.97 12.13
CA GLN A 30 -5.74 -0.47 12.86
C GLN A 30 -4.88 0.42 11.95
N SER A 31 -4.53 1.62 12.39
CA SER A 31 -3.80 2.60 11.57
C SER A 31 -2.44 2.07 11.15
N LYS A 32 -1.76 1.35 12.04
CA LYS A 32 -0.48 0.69 11.75
C LYS A 32 -0.60 -0.30 10.60
N VAL A 33 -1.65 -1.11 10.57
CA VAL A 33 -1.87 -2.12 9.51
C VAL A 33 -2.13 -1.45 8.18
N VAL A 34 -2.90 -0.36 8.16
CA VAL A 34 -3.13 0.45 6.95
C VAL A 34 -1.80 0.96 6.39
N VAL A 35 -0.97 1.58 7.23
CA VAL A 35 0.33 2.12 6.84
C VAL A 35 1.28 1.03 6.35
N ASP A 36 1.41 -0.06 7.12
CA ASP A 36 2.30 -1.17 6.79
C ASP A 36 1.94 -1.78 5.43
N LYS A 37 0.65 -1.96 5.14
CA LYS A 37 0.18 -2.52 3.87
C LYS A 37 0.38 -1.57 2.69
N LEU A 38 0.16 -0.27 2.87
CA LEU A 38 0.45 0.71 1.82
C LEU A 38 1.96 0.80 1.52
N TYR A 39 2.81 0.71 2.54
CA TYR A 39 4.26 0.67 2.36
C TYR A 39 4.70 -0.61 1.63
N GLU A 40 4.09 -1.75 1.96
CA GLU A 40 4.32 -3.02 1.28
C GLU A 40 3.91 -2.96 -0.20
N ALA A 41 2.73 -2.39 -0.50
CA ALA A 41 2.28 -2.15 -1.88
C ALA A 41 3.30 -1.32 -2.67
N THR A 42 3.86 -0.28 -2.05
CA THR A 42 4.89 0.57 -2.66
C THR A 42 6.13 -0.23 -3.04
N LYS A 43 6.58 -1.16 -2.19
CA LYS A 43 7.72 -2.06 -2.51
C LYS A 43 7.41 -2.95 -3.71
N PHE A 44 6.20 -3.50 -3.80
CA PHE A 44 5.79 -4.32 -4.94
C PHE A 44 5.70 -3.50 -6.24
N ILE A 45 5.24 -2.25 -6.18
CA ILE A 45 5.27 -1.34 -7.33
C ILE A 45 6.73 -1.12 -7.79
N SER A 46 7.67 -0.88 -6.87
CA SER A 46 9.09 -0.76 -7.23
C SER A 46 9.66 -2.05 -7.83
N GLN A 47 9.26 -3.23 -7.33
CA GLN A 47 9.65 -4.50 -7.95
C GLN A 47 9.08 -4.64 -9.37
N LEU A 48 7.84 -4.21 -9.60
CA LEU A 48 7.23 -4.20 -10.93
C LEU A 48 7.99 -3.27 -11.89
N GLU A 49 8.43 -2.10 -11.42
CA GLU A 49 9.32 -1.19 -12.18
C GLU A 49 10.65 -1.85 -12.56
N GLU A 50 11.27 -2.60 -11.64
CA GLU A 50 12.50 -3.35 -11.94
C GLU A 50 12.27 -4.45 -12.99
N MET A 51 11.13 -5.13 -12.94
CA MET A 51 10.75 -6.13 -13.95
C MET A 51 10.52 -5.49 -15.33
N GLU A 52 9.92 -4.30 -15.37
CA GLU A 52 9.72 -3.54 -16.60
C GLU A 52 11.06 -3.09 -17.20
N LYS A 53 11.97 -2.55 -16.37
CA LYS A 53 13.34 -2.18 -16.77
C LYS A 53 14.14 -3.38 -17.31
N LYS A 54 13.95 -4.56 -16.73
CA LYS A 54 14.58 -5.83 -17.20
C LYS A 54 13.89 -6.42 -18.43
N GLY A 55 12.80 -5.82 -18.92
CA GLY A 55 12.03 -6.31 -20.07
C GLY A 55 11.22 -7.58 -19.79
N VAL A 56 11.07 -7.97 -18.52
CA VAL A 56 10.26 -9.14 -18.09
C VAL A 56 8.78 -8.76 -18.04
N TYR A 57 8.47 -7.53 -17.65
CA TYR A 57 7.13 -6.96 -17.68
C TYR A 57 6.97 -6.04 -18.89
N LYS A 58 6.00 -6.33 -19.76
CA LYS A 58 5.68 -5.51 -20.96
C LYS A 58 4.17 -5.25 -21.11
N SER A 59 3.39 -5.56 -20.08
CA SER A 59 1.92 -5.47 -20.14
C SER A 59 1.44 -4.08 -19.75
N LYS A 60 0.24 -3.72 -20.22
CA LYS A 60 -0.52 -2.55 -19.73
C LYS A 60 -1.50 -3.03 -18.66
N PRO A 61 -1.65 -2.32 -17.52
CA PRO A 61 -1.05 -1.02 -17.18
C PRO A 61 0.44 -1.09 -16.86
N SER A 62 1.22 -0.07 -17.23
CA SER A 62 2.66 0.01 -16.86
C SER A 62 2.86 0.16 -15.36
N SER A 63 4.05 -0.12 -14.85
CA SER A 63 4.37 0.09 -13.43
C SER A 63 4.17 1.54 -12.99
N LYS A 64 4.43 2.49 -13.88
CA LYS A 64 4.19 3.93 -13.67
C LYS A 64 2.71 4.27 -13.55
N GLU A 65 1.84 3.63 -14.32
CA GLU A 65 0.39 3.79 -14.20
C GLU A 65 -0.11 3.28 -12.85
N TYR A 66 0.41 2.14 -12.39
CA TYR A 66 0.15 1.62 -11.05
C TYR A 66 0.62 2.58 -9.95
N ALA A 67 1.85 3.09 -10.05
CA ALA A 67 2.38 4.07 -9.10
C ALA A 67 1.49 5.32 -9.03
N LYS A 68 1.06 5.86 -10.18
CA LYS A 68 0.19 7.02 -10.24
C LYS A 68 -1.19 6.74 -9.64
N ALA A 69 -1.80 5.61 -9.98
CA ALA A 69 -3.10 5.20 -9.43
C ALA A 69 -3.02 4.99 -7.92
N PHE A 70 -1.93 4.39 -7.43
CA PHE A 70 -1.67 4.18 -6.02
C PHE A 70 -1.52 5.51 -5.27
N VAL A 71 -0.67 6.43 -5.74
CA VAL A 71 -0.48 7.76 -5.11
C VAL A 71 -1.80 8.52 -5.01
N ASN A 72 -2.60 8.52 -6.07
CA ASN A 72 -3.90 9.20 -6.08
C ASN A 72 -4.91 8.62 -5.08
N LYS A 73 -4.82 7.32 -4.76
CA LYS A 73 -5.72 6.65 -3.81
C LYS A 73 -5.15 6.57 -2.39
N LYS A 74 -3.83 6.64 -2.22
CA LYS A 74 -3.11 6.41 -0.97
C LYS A 74 -3.67 7.26 0.17
N ASP A 75 -3.81 8.57 -0.06
CA ASP A 75 -4.25 9.50 0.99
C ASP A 75 -5.71 9.26 1.38
N LYS A 76 -6.56 8.89 0.41
CA LYS A 76 -7.94 8.48 0.68
C LYS A 76 -8.01 7.20 1.52
N ILE A 77 -7.21 6.17 1.16
CA ILE A 77 -7.14 4.91 1.92
C ILE A 77 -6.63 5.17 3.34
N LEU A 78 -5.63 6.05 3.50
CA LEU A 78 -5.12 6.47 4.80
C LEU A 78 -6.19 7.17 5.63
N MET A 79 -6.87 8.19 5.09
CA MET A 79 -7.94 8.89 5.82
C MET A 79 -9.06 7.95 6.25
N ASP A 80 -9.55 7.11 5.33
CA ASP A 80 -10.62 6.16 5.63
C ASP A 80 -10.17 5.10 6.65
N GLY A 81 -8.93 4.62 6.54
CA GLY A 81 -8.33 3.70 7.50
C GLY A 81 -8.14 4.28 8.89
N ILE A 82 -7.72 5.55 8.98
CA ILE A 82 -7.60 6.29 10.23
C ILE A 82 -8.97 6.48 10.88
N LYS A 83 -10.01 6.87 10.12
CA LYS A 83 -11.38 6.98 10.63
C LYS A 83 -11.88 5.65 11.21
N ARG A 84 -11.61 4.54 10.51
CA ARG A 84 -11.95 3.19 11.01
C ARG A 84 -11.18 2.84 12.28
N ALA A 85 -9.88 3.12 12.31
CA ALA A 85 -9.05 2.84 13.48
C ALA A 85 -9.51 3.64 14.71
N TYR A 86 -9.84 4.91 14.51
CA TYR A 86 -10.40 5.76 15.56
C TYR A 86 -11.77 5.24 16.04
N ALA A 87 -12.66 4.87 15.12
CA ALA A 87 -13.95 4.26 15.44
C ALA A 87 -13.82 2.89 16.14
N ALA A 88 -12.73 2.16 15.90
CA ALA A 88 -12.40 0.90 16.56
C ALA A 88 -11.73 1.09 17.94
N GLY A 89 -11.45 2.35 18.34
CA GLY A 89 -10.92 2.69 19.65
C GLY A 89 -9.43 3.03 19.70
N GLU A 90 -8.72 3.13 18.57
CA GLU A 90 -7.36 3.69 18.57
C GLU A 90 -7.38 5.16 18.96
N THR A 91 -6.45 5.58 19.83
CA THR A 91 -6.31 6.99 20.18
C THR A 91 -5.59 7.77 19.10
N LYS A 92 -5.79 9.09 19.08
CA LYS A 92 -5.02 9.99 18.20
C LYS A 92 -3.51 9.82 18.36
N GLU A 93 -3.04 9.63 19.59
CA GLU A 93 -1.63 9.42 19.89
C GLU A 93 -1.10 8.14 19.26
N GLU A 94 -1.88 7.05 19.29
CA GLU A 94 -1.53 5.80 18.62
C GLU A 94 -1.46 5.94 17.12
N ILE A 95 -2.43 6.65 16.53
CA ILE A 95 -2.46 6.94 15.09
C ILE A 95 -1.24 7.77 14.68
N LEU A 96 -0.91 8.81 15.47
CA LEU A 96 0.20 9.73 15.23
C LEU A 96 1.59 9.09 15.42
N LYS A 97 1.72 7.90 16.02
CA LYS A 97 3.01 7.15 16.04
C LYS A 97 3.55 6.91 14.63
N ASN A 98 2.68 6.87 13.62
CA ASN A 98 3.04 6.68 12.22
C ASN A 98 3.12 7.99 11.41
N ARG A 99 3.17 9.16 12.08
CA ARG A 99 3.20 10.50 11.43
C ARG A 99 4.20 10.66 10.30
N LYS A 100 5.32 9.94 10.33
CA LYS A 100 6.36 9.97 9.28
C LYS A 100 5.87 9.50 7.91
N PHE A 101 4.72 8.83 7.84
CA PHE A 101 4.11 8.33 6.62
C PHE A 101 2.91 9.16 6.16
N TYR A 102 2.51 10.16 6.95
CA TYR A 102 1.36 11.00 6.69
C TYR A 102 1.80 12.31 6.04
N SER A 103 0.95 12.85 5.16
CA SER A 103 1.09 14.23 4.69
C SER A 103 0.69 15.20 5.80
N ASP A 104 1.09 16.46 5.68
CA ASP A 104 0.70 17.52 6.64
C ASP A 104 -0.83 17.66 6.73
N GLU A 105 -1.54 17.48 5.60
CA GLU A 105 -3.01 17.47 5.56
C GLU A 105 -3.61 16.30 6.37
N LEU A 106 -3.02 15.11 6.28
CA LEU A 106 -3.44 13.95 7.07
C LEU A 106 -3.16 14.16 8.56
N ILE A 107 -2.03 14.77 8.91
CA ILE A 107 -1.70 15.10 10.31
C ILE A 107 -2.71 16.08 10.87
N ALA A 108 -2.98 17.18 10.16
CA ALA A 108 -4.00 18.14 10.56
C ALA A 108 -5.39 17.50 10.70
N PHE A 109 -5.74 16.57 9.80
CA PHE A 109 -6.97 15.79 9.92
C PHE A 109 -7.02 14.96 11.21
N ILE A 110 -5.96 14.24 11.56
CA ILE A 110 -5.90 13.41 12.78
C ILE A 110 -6.00 14.27 14.04
N GLU A 111 -5.36 15.43 14.07
CA GLU A 111 -5.42 16.35 15.21
C GLU A 111 -6.86 16.87 15.46
N ASN A 112 -7.67 17.00 14.40
CA ASN A 112 -9.06 17.46 14.44
C ASN A 112 -10.12 16.37 14.67
N LEU A 113 -9.76 15.08 14.82
CA LEU A 113 -10.70 13.97 15.11
C LEU A 113 -11.30 14.00 16.53
#